data_AF-A0A2G6FK33-F1
#
_entry.id   AF-A0A2G6FK33-F1
#
_cell.length_a   1.000
_cell.length_b   1.000
_cell.length_c   1.000
_cell.angle_alpha   90.00
_cell.angle_beta   90.00
_cell.angle_gamma   90.00
#
_symmetry.space_group_name_H-M   'P 1'
#
loop_
_entity.id
_entity.type
_entity.pdbx_description
1 polymer ?
#
loop_
_entity_poly.entity_id
_entity_poly.type
_entity_poly.pdbx_seq_one_letter_code
_entity_poly.pdbx_strand_id
1 'polypeptide(L)'
;MTTYFQITDTLYSITEHYPETVAVFASNGFPQMKDGAMRAQFGKMISLDAALKMKNLNQDSFISLLDTAIEAEGTSSDATLARAAARDKDGLNVVGLLPCPVRLPL
;
A
#
# COMPACT_ATOMS: atom_id res chain seq x y z
N MET A 1 2.87 8.38 15.20
CA MET A 1 4.18 8.57 14.53
C MET A 1 4.32 7.41 13.56
N THR A 2 4.28 7.69 12.27
CA THR A 2 4.44 6.70 11.20
C THR A 2 5.91 6.34 11.05
N THR A 3 6.19 5.04 10.94
CA THR A 3 7.57 4.54 10.74
C THR A 3 8.02 4.69 9.28
N TYR A 4 7.08 4.86 8.34
CA TYR A 4 7.32 4.72 6.90
C TYR A 4 7.39 6.03 6.11
N PHE A 5 6.64 7.06 6.50
CA PHE A 5 6.59 8.37 5.82
C PHE A 5 6.22 9.48 6.80
N GLN A 6 6.51 10.74 6.48
CA GLN A 6 6.12 11.88 7.31
C GLN A 6 4.90 12.61 6.72
N ILE A 7 4.12 13.28 7.57
CA ILE A 7 2.93 14.04 7.14
C ILE A 7 3.30 15.27 6.29
N THR A 8 4.55 15.72 6.44
CA THR A 8 5.15 16.82 5.70
C THR A 8 5.59 16.37 4.31
N ASP A 9 5.70 15.06 4.09
CA ASP A 9 6.09 14.54 2.80
C ASP A 9 5.00 14.79 1.77
N THR A 10 5.47 14.95 0.54
CA THR A 10 4.62 15.11 -0.62
C THR A 10 3.95 13.79 -0.95
N LEU A 11 2.69 13.84 -1.38
CA LEU A 11 1.98 12.64 -1.84
C LEU A 11 2.75 11.92 -2.93
N TYR A 12 3.44 12.67 -3.79
CA TYR A 12 4.31 12.12 -4.82
C TYR A 12 5.41 11.22 -4.25
N SER A 13 6.18 11.71 -3.25
CA SER A 13 7.24 10.93 -2.63
C SER A 13 6.70 9.65 -1.98
N ILE A 14 5.60 9.74 -1.24
CA ILE A 14 4.98 8.56 -0.60
C ILE A 14 4.57 7.53 -1.66
N THR A 15 3.91 7.96 -2.73
CA THR A 15 3.48 7.06 -3.81
C THR A 15 4.62 6.52 -4.67
N GLU A 16 5.80 7.15 -4.66
CA GLU A 16 6.99 6.68 -5.35
C GLU A 16 7.70 5.58 -4.54
N HIS A 17 7.73 5.72 -3.21
CA HIS A 17 8.22 4.69 -2.30
C HIS A 17 7.25 3.51 -2.16
N TYR A 18 5.95 3.80 -2.11
CA TYR A 18 4.87 2.85 -1.83
C TYR A 18 3.73 2.98 -2.86
N PRO A 19 3.87 2.40 -4.06
CA PRO A 19 2.85 2.52 -5.11
C PRO A 19 1.48 1.92 -4.73
N GLU A 20 1.43 1.00 -3.78
CA GLU A 20 0.20 0.42 -3.21
C GLU A 20 -0.68 1.47 -2.52
N THR A 21 -0.07 2.52 -1.96
CA THR A 21 -0.80 3.63 -1.33
C THR A 21 -1.63 4.42 -2.33
N VAL A 22 -1.28 4.40 -3.63
CA VAL A 22 -2.03 5.06 -4.70
C VAL A 22 -3.49 4.58 -4.74
N ALA A 23 -3.72 3.28 -4.53
CA ALA A 23 -5.07 2.72 -4.50
C ALA A 23 -5.88 3.25 -3.31
N VAL A 24 -5.22 3.40 -2.15
CA VAL A 24 -5.81 3.99 -0.94
C VAL A 24 -6.16 5.46 -1.19
N PHE A 25 -5.24 6.26 -1.73
CA PHE A 25 -5.49 7.66 -2.07
C PHE A 25 -6.65 7.80 -3.07
N ALA A 26 -6.66 6.98 -4.11
CA ALA A 26 -7.72 7.00 -5.12
C ALA A 26 -9.10 6.68 -4.54
N SER A 27 -9.17 5.70 -3.63
CA SER A 27 -10.41 5.27 -3.00
C SER A 27 -10.91 6.26 -1.94
N ASN A 28 -10.00 7.02 -1.32
CA ASN A 28 -10.34 7.97 -0.26
C ASN A 28 -10.45 9.43 -0.77
N GLY A 29 -10.69 9.63 -2.07
CA GLY A 29 -11.06 10.94 -2.60
C GLY A 29 -10.01 11.65 -3.44
N PHE A 30 -8.90 10.99 -3.78
CA PHE A 30 -7.89 11.49 -4.73
C PHE A 30 -7.75 10.58 -5.96
N PRO A 31 -8.82 10.42 -6.77
CA PRO A 31 -8.80 9.53 -7.94
C PRO A 31 -7.73 9.92 -8.97
N GLN A 32 -7.37 11.20 -9.02
CA GLN A 32 -6.29 11.76 -9.84
C GLN A 32 -4.91 11.16 -9.55
N MET A 33 -4.69 10.50 -8.41
CA MET A 33 -3.44 9.79 -8.12
C MET A 33 -3.22 8.55 -8.99
N LYS A 34 -4.27 8.02 -9.62
CA LYS A 34 -4.17 6.88 -10.55
C LYS A 34 -3.43 7.25 -11.84
N ASP A 35 -3.50 8.52 -12.24
CA ASP A 35 -2.80 9.01 -13.43
C ASP A 35 -1.41 9.49 -13.01
N GLY A 36 -0.36 8.91 -13.62
CA GLY A 36 1.03 9.22 -13.28
C GLY A 36 1.42 10.68 -13.55
N ALA A 37 0.83 11.31 -14.58
CA ALA A 37 1.10 12.72 -14.88
C ALA A 37 0.45 13.64 -13.85
N MET A 38 -0.80 13.33 -13.46
CA MET A 38 -1.50 14.08 -12.42
C MET A 38 -0.86 13.84 -11.04
N ARG A 39 -0.42 12.62 -10.74
CA ARG A 39 0.32 12.31 -9.51
C ARG A 39 1.62 13.08 -9.40
N ALA A 40 2.36 13.22 -10.50
CA ALA A 40 3.58 14.02 -10.53
C ALA A 40 3.31 15.52 -10.35
N GLN A 41 2.25 16.07 -10.94
CA GLN A 41 1.94 17.49 -10.79
C GLN A 41 1.27 17.80 -9.45
N PHE A 42 0.14 17.17 -9.16
CA PHE A 42 -0.64 17.39 -7.95
C PHE A 42 0.13 16.91 -6.72
N GLY A 43 0.70 15.71 -6.78
CA GLY A 43 1.39 15.11 -5.64
C GLY A 43 2.67 15.83 -5.24
N LYS A 44 3.37 16.54 -6.14
CA LYS A 44 4.56 17.36 -5.80
C LYS A 44 4.19 18.72 -5.22
N MET A 45 3.01 19.24 -5.54
CA MET A 45 2.53 20.54 -5.06
C MET A 45 1.88 20.47 -3.67
N ILE A 46 1.42 19.29 -3.25
CA ILE A 46 0.66 19.13 -2.01
C ILE A 46 1.27 18.07 -1.08
N SER A 47 1.44 18.44 0.19
CA SER A 47 1.83 17.52 1.26
C SER A 47 0.65 16.66 1.70
N LEU A 48 0.93 15.52 2.32
CA LEU A 48 -0.08 14.63 2.86
C LEU A 48 -1.04 15.37 3.80
N ASP A 49 -0.50 16.16 4.74
CA ASP A 49 -1.29 16.99 5.66
C ASP A 49 -2.27 17.94 4.95
N ALA A 50 -1.78 18.69 3.96
CA ALA A 50 -2.60 19.65 3.23
C ALA A 50 -3.72 18.96 2.45
N ALA A 51 -3.43 17.81 1.83
CA ALA A 51 -4.41 17.03 1.10
C ALA A 51 -5.51 16.51 2.02
N LEU A 52 -5.15 15.95 3.17
CA LEU A 52 -6.11 15.43 4.15
C LEU A 52 -7.01 16.55 4.69
N LYS A 53 -6.44 17.73 4.97
CA LYS A 53 -7.20 18.93 5.35
C LYS A 53 -8.17 19.38 4.26
N MET A 54 -7.76 19.38 2.99
CA MET A 54 -8.64 19.75 1.87
C MET A 54 -9.89 18.86 1.75
N LYS A 55 -9.77 17.58 2.11
CA LYS A 55 -10.89 16.62 2.07
C LYS A 55 -11.59 16.44 3.41
N ASN A 56 -11.22 17.20 4.45
CA ASN A 56 -11.70 17.04 5.82
C ASN A 56 -11.56 15.58 6.33
N LEU A 57 -10.49 14.91 5.91
CA LEU A 57 -10.18 13.56 6.33
C LEU A 57 -9.40 13.58 7.64
N ASN A 58 -9.71 12.63 8.51
CA ASN A 58 -9.02 12.51 9.77
C ASN A 58 -7.62 11.94 9.53
N GLN A 59 -6.61 12.73 9.88
CA GLN A 59 -5.23 12.44 9.53
C GLN A 59 -4.73 11.14 10.15
N ASP A 60 -5.02 10.93 11.44
CA ASP A 60 -4.61 9.72 12.16
C ASP A 60 -5.25 8.46 11.57
N SER A 61 -6.54 8.52 11.22
CA SER A 61 -7.25 7.39 10.60
C SER A 61 -6.70 7.06 9.21
N PHE A 62 -6.37 8.09 8.43
CA PHE A 62 -5.82 7.89 7.09
C PHE A 62 -4.40 7.32 7.12
N ILE A 63 -3.58 7.81 8.05
CA ILE A 63 -2.25 7.29 8.34
C ILE A 63 -2.32 5.80 8.67
N SER A 64 -3.21 5.40 9.58
CA SER A 64 -3.37 3.99 9.94
C SER A 64 -3.82 3.12 8.76
N LEU A 65 -4.64 3.67 7.87
CA LEU A 65 -5.07 2.99 6.64
C LEU A 65 -3.92 2.79 5.65
N LEU A 66 -3.05 3.79 5.50
CA LEU A 66 -1.84 3.71 4.69
C LEU A 66 -0.84 2.71 5.26
N ASP A 67 -0.58 2.77 6.58
CA ASP A 67 0.29 1.81 7.26
C ASP A 67 -0.23 0.37 7.07
N THR A 68 -1.54 0.16 7.22
CA THR A 68 -2.16 -1.15 6.98
C THR A 68 -1.97 -1.62 5.53
N ALA A 69 -2.03 -0.72 4.54
CA ALA A 69 -1.83 -1.08 3.14
C ALA A 69 -0.37 -1.45 2.84
N ILE A 70 0.58 -0.70 3.41
CA ILE A 70 2.03 -0.99 3.30
C ILE A 70 2.34 -2.31 4.00
N GLU A 71 1.79 -2.54 5.20
CA GLU A 71 1.97 -3.77 5.96
C GLU A 71 1.30 -4.97 5.28
N ALA A 72 0.13 -4.80 4.63
CA ALA A 72 -0.53 -5.88 3.90
C ALA A 72 0.32 -6.36 2.71
N GLU A 73 0.94 -5.43 1.98
CA GLU A 73 1.81 -5.77 0.86
C GLU A 73 3.17 -6.31 1.33
N GLY A 74 3.77 -5.74 2.39
CA GLY A 74 4.99 -6.26 3.01
C GLY A 74 4.80 -7.64 3.67
N THR A 75 3.66 -7.86 4.32
CA THR A 75 3.26 -9.14 4.93
C THR A 75 2.85 -10.16 3.88
N SER A 76 2.52 -9.78 2.64
CA SER A 76 2.32 -10.77 1.57
C SER A 76 3.59 -11.59 1.28
N SER A 77 4.77 -11.08 1.68
CA SER A 77 6.03 -11.83 1.68
C SER A 77 6.33 -12.58 2.99
N ASP A 78 5.57 -12.35 4.07
CA ASP A 78 5.75 -12.94 5.41
C ASP A 78 4.49 -13.67 5.95
N ALA A 79 3.47 -13.85 5.11
CA ALA A 79 2.26 -14.62 5.42
C ALA A 79 2.50 -16.14 5.43
N THR A 80 3.77 -16.58 5.52
CA THR A 80 4.10 -17.95 5.94
C THR A 80 4.34 -18.03 7.45
N LEU A 81 4.51 -16.93 8.19
CA LEU A 81 4.94 -17.00 9.61
C LEU A 81 3.99 -16.38 10.66
N ALA A 82 2.91 -15.71 10.29
CA ALA A 82 1.95 -15.14 11.26
C ALA A 82 0.68 -15.99 11.50
N ARG A 83 0.69 -17.29 11.13
CA ARG A 83 -0.31 -18.27 11.61
C ARG A 83 0.30 -19.30 12.56
N ALA A 84 1.29 -18.88 13.35
CA ALA A 84 1.78 -19.64 14.50
C ALA A 84 1.22 -19.09 15.82
N ALA A 85 -0.07 -18.73 15.85
CA ALA A 85 -0.81 -18.74 17.11
C ALA A 85 -1.07 -20.21 17.47
N ALA A 86 -0.20 -20.75 18.33
CA ALA A 86 -0.36 -21.97 19.12
C ALA A 86 -1.59 -22.84 18.78
N ARG A 87 -1.37 -23.94 18.06
CA ARG A 87 -1.95 -25.27 18.34
C ARG A 87 -1.29 -26.36 17.51
N ASP A 88 -0.61 -27.24 18.25
CA ASP A 88 -0.42 -28.68 18.10
C ASP A 88 -0.46 -29.31 16.69
N LYS A 89 0.67 -29.95 16.34
CA LYS A 89 0.85 -31.17 15.55
C LYS A 89 0.00 -31.33 14.27
N ASP A 90 0.69 -31.30 13.14
CA ASP A 90 0.84 -32.44 12.21
C ASP A 90 0.99 -31.95 10.76
N GLY A 91 1.91 -32.56 10.01
CA GLY A 91 1.91 -32.53 8.54
C GLY A 91 2.39 -31.27 7.82
N LEU A 92 3.68 -30.94 7.90
CA LEU A 92 4.37 -30.19 6.84
C LEU A 92 4.40 -31.03 5.55
N ASN A 93 3.61 -30.66 4.54
CA ASN A 93 3.97 -30.87 3.14
C ASN A 93 3.15 -29.96 2.21
N VAL A 94 3.70 -28.80 1.83
CA VAL A 94 3.20 -28.04 0.67
C VAL A 94 4.32 -28.00 -0.36
N VAL A 95 4.18 -28.93 -1.31
CA VAL A 95 4.99 -29.08 -2.52
C VAL A 95 4.84 -27.80 -3.36
N GLY A 96 5.97 -27.15 -3.65
CA GLY A 96 6.03 -26.00 -4.54
C GLY A 96 5.67 -26.39 -5.97
N LEU A 97 4.51 -25.92 -6.42
CA LEU A 97 4.10 -25.99 -7.83
C LEU A 97 4.08 -24.55 -8.39
N LEU A 98 5.23 -24.15 -8.93
CA LEU A 98 5.37 -23.07 -9.92
C LEU A 98 5.24 -23.69 -11.33
N PRO A 99 4.96 -22.91 -12.38
CA PRO A 99 3.83 -22.01 -12.58
C PRO A 99 3.09 -22.38 -13.89
N CYS A 100 1.91 -21.77 -14.07
CA CYS A 100 1.05 -21.88 -15.25
C CYS A 100 1.80 -21.63 -16.59
N PRO A 101 1.56 -22.43 -17.65
CA PRO A 101 2.27 -22.30 -18.92
C PRO A 101 1.69 -21.14 -19.75
N VAL A 102 2.49 -20.10 -19.97
CA VAL A 102 2.17 -19.03 -20.94
C VAL A 102 2.21 -19.64 -22.35
N ARG A 103 1.04 -19.83 -22.96
CA ARG A 103 0.92 -20.08 -24.41
C ARG A 103 0.61 -18.76 -25.11
N LEU A 104 1.57 -18.26 -25.89
CA LEU A 104 1.42 -17.12 -26.79
C LEU A 104 0.98 -17.66 -28.18
N PRO A 105 -0.12 -17.17 -28.79
CA PRO A 105 -0.49 -17.54 -30.16
C PRO A 105 0.14 -16.58 -31.20
N LEU A 106 0.63 -17.15 -32.31
CA LEU A 106 0.86 -16.48 -33.60
C LEU A 106 -0.36 -16.73 -34.50
#